data_AF-A0A6A3HHC7-F1
#
_entry.id   AF-A0A6A3HHC7-F1
#
_cell.length_a   1.000
_cell.length_b   1.000
_cell.length_c   1.000
_cell.angle_alpha   90.00
_cell.angle_beta   90.00
_cell.angle_gamma   90.00
#
_symmetry.space_group_name_H-M   'P 1'
#
loop_
_entity.id
_entity.type
_entity.pdbx_description
1 polymer ?
#
loop_
_entity_poly.entity_id
_entity_poly.type
_entity_poly.pdbx_seq_one_letter_code
_entity_poly.pdbx_strand_id
1 'polypeptide(L)'
;MLKGQEKPASKYEDLLVTACIVPKPMDEADAEKMRNYDWQQVVLSDQDSYIRSLLSQILPRGYLESLRVSFNEEDLPAAWKRLEGHYGHSNAQGMVAMIAEFEAALVKDFTSVVDLTVRVKEARNRINRLSRENLKGVTMISHQYAAMRVLSLFPSQIFFATCS
;
A
#
# COMPACT_ATOMS: atom_id res chain seq x y z
N MET A 1 -6.86 -25.24 13.70
CA MET A 1 -5.49 -25.53 14.19
C MET A 1 -5.42 -27.02 14.51
N LEU A 2 -4.53 -27.75 13.86
CA LEU A 2 -4.34 -29.18 14.13
C LEU A 2 -3.59 -29.33 15.46
N LYS A 3 -4.03 -30.25 16.32
CA LYS A 3 -3.40 -30.51 17.63
C LYS A 3 -1.94 -30.91 17.42
N GLY A 4 -1.01 -30.16 18.00
CA GLY A 4 0.43 -30.49 18.03
C GLY A 4 1.35 -29.55 17.26
N GLN A 5 0.84 -28.51 16.57
CA GLN A 5 1.69 -27.47 15.99
C GLN A 5 1.88 -26.32 16.98
N GLU A 6 3.14 -26.03 17.32
CA GLU A 6 3.50 -24.84 18.09
C GLU A 6 3.17 -23.56 17.33
N LYS A 7 3.17 -22.41 18.04
CA LYS A 7 3.00 -21.11 17.38
C LYS A 7 4.20 -20.84 16.47
N PRO A 8 4.03 -20.18 15.30
CA PRO A 8 5.16 -19.76 14.48
C PRO A 8 6.15 -18.92 15.32
N ALA A 9 7.43 -19.24 15.21
CA ALA A 9 8.50 -18.59 15.97
C ALA A 9 8.72 -17.13 15.53
N SER A 10 8.46 -16.85 14.25
CA SER A 10 8.55 -15.52 13.64
C SER A 10 7.20 -15.12 13.07
N LYS A 11 6.90 -13.82 13.16
CA LYS A 11 5.80 -13.20 12.44
C LYS A 11 6.31 -12.57 11.14
N TYR A 12 5.39 -12.22 10.25
CA TYR A 12 5.72 -11.60 8.97
C TYR A 12 6.48 -10.27 9.13
N GLU A 13 6.21 -9.49 10.18
CA GLU A 13 6.92 -8.23 10.45
C GLU A 13 8.40 -8.46 10.75
N ASP A 14 8.72 -9.57 11.42
CA ASP A 14 10.10 -9.91 11.79
C ASP A 14 10.95 -10.18 10.54
N LEU A 15 10.34 -10.77 9.49
CA LEU A 15 10.98 -11.04 8.19
C LEU A 15 11.33 -9.75 7.41
N LEU A 16 10.66 -8.64 7.70
CA LEU A 16 10.95 -7.34 7.06
C LEU A 16 12.12 -6.62 7.74
N VAL A 17 12.38 -6.94 9.02
CA VAL A 17 13.37 -6.27 9.86
C VAL A 17 14.67 -7.06 9.93
N THR A 18 14.62 -8.39 9.94
CA THR A 18 15.80 -9.24 10.15
C THR A 18 15.64 -10.58 9.43
N ALA A 19 16.77 -11.15 8.99
CA ALA A 19 16.80 -12.50 8.44
C ALA A 19 16.46 -13.50 9.54
N CYS A 20 15.21 -13.97 9.55
CA CYS A 20 14.74 -14.96 10.50
C CYS A 20 15.38 -16.31 10.19
N ILE A 21 15.90 -16.99 11.21
CA ILE A 21 16.53 -18.31 11.08
C ILE A 21 15.88 -19.22 12.11
N VAL A 22 15.34 -20.35 11.68
CA VAL A 22 14.90 -21.42 12.60
C VAL A 22 16.14 -22.21 13.01
N PRO A 23 16.53 -22.25 14.30
CA PRO A 23 17.71 -22.98 14.73
C PRO A 23 17.51 -24.49 14.57
N LYS A 24 18.51 -25.18 14.03
CA LYS A 24 18.49 -26.64 13.93
C LYS A 24 18.58 -27.26 15.34
N PRO A 25 17.75 -28.28 15.67
CA PRO A 25 17.86 -28.98 16.95
C PRO A 25 19.25 -29.59 17.14
N MET A 26 19.79 -29.54 18.37
CA MET A 26 21.09 -30.15 18.70
C MET A 26 21.04 -31.68 18.71
N ASP A 27 19.88 -32.25 19.01
CA ASP A 27 19.65 -33.70 19.02
C ASP A 27 18.75 -34.06 17.83
N GLU A 28 19.37 -34.57 16.77
CA GLU A 28 18.67 -34.97 15.54
C GLU A 28 17.88 -36.29 15.72
N ALA A 29 18.10 -37.02 16.82
CA ALA A 29 17.33 -38.23 17.13
C ALA A 29 15.97 -37.90 17.77
N ASP A 30 15.78 -36.67 18.26
CA ASP A 30 14.50 -36.18 18.76
C ASP A 30 13.54 -35.88 17.59
N ALA A 31 12.79 -36.91 17.21
CA ALA A 31 11.87 -36.85 16.09
C ALA A 31 10.76 -35.79 16.25
N GLU A 32 10.41 -35.39 17.47
CA GLU A 32 9.42 -34.35 17.70
C GLU A 32 10.00 -32.96 17.43
N LYS A 33 11.21 -32.69 17.94
CA LYS A 33 11.91 -31.43 17.66
C LYS A 33 12.27 -31.28 16.18
N MET A 34 12.67 -32.37 15.51
CA MET A 34 12.94 -32.35 14.08
C MET A 34 11.67 -32.04 13.26
N ARG A 35 10.52 -32.65 13.59
CA ARG A 35 9.24 -32.32 12.93
C ARG A 35 8.82 -30.86 13.15
N ASN A 36 9.02 -30.33 14.35
CA ASN A 36 8.72 -28.93 14.63
C ASN A 36 9.67 -27.98 13.86
N TYR A 37 10.96 -28.30 13.80
CA TYR A 37 11.94 -27.57 13.00
C TYR A 37 11.54 -27.52 11.52
N ASP A 38 11.22 -28.66 10.91
CA ASP A 38 10.81 -28.74 9.51
C ASP A 38 9.54 -27.92 9.26
N TRP A 39 8.56 -28.01 10.17
CA TRP A 39 7.33 -27.22 10.07
C TRP A 39 7.60 -25.71 10.14
N GLN A 40 8.43 -25.25 11.07
CA GLN A 40 8.80 -23.84 11.19
C GLN A 40 9.54 -23.32 9.95
N GLN A 41 10.41 -24.14 9.36
CA GLN A 41 11.11 -23.81 8.11
C GLN A 41 10.13 -23.62 6.94
N VAL A 42 9.16 -24.52 6.79
CA VAL A 42 8.11 -24.40 5.76
C VAL A 42 7.28 -23.14 5.97
N VAL A 43 6.82 -22.88 7.20
CA VAL A 43 6.03 -21.68 7.52
C VAL A 43 6.81 -20.40 7.20
N LEU A 44 8.10 -20.37 7.52
CA LEU A 44 8.96 -19.22 7.25
C LEU A 44 9.12 -18.99 5.73
N SER A 45 9.36 -20.07 4.97
CA SER A 45 9.48 -20.01 3.51
C SER A 45 8.18 -19.59 2.83
N ASP A 46 7.03 -20.07 3.32
CA ASP A 46 5.71 -19.69 2.82
C ASP A 46 5.43 -18.20 3.09
N GLN A 47 5.78 -17.69 4.27
CA GLN A 47 5.63 -16.28 4.61
C GLN A 47 6.51 -15.39 3.72
N ASP A 48 7.79 -15.74 3.52
CA ASP A 48 8.69 -15.01 2.63
C ASP A 48 8.14 -14.99 1.18
N SER A 49 7.76 -16.17 0.66
CA SER A 49 7.20 -16.31 -0.69
C SER A 49 5.92 -15.50 -0.87
N TYR A 50 5.04 -15.49 0.14
CA TYR A 50 3.81 -14.71 0.13
C TYR A 50 4.08 -13.20 0.09
N ILE A 51 4.99 -12.70 0.94
CA ILE A 51 5.39 -11.29 0.95
C ILE A 51 5.96 -10.89 -0.42
N ARG A 52 6.85 -11.71 -0.99
CA ARG A 52 7.46 -11.42 -2.30
C ARG A 52 6.43 -11.41 -3.44
N SER A 53 5.48 -12.35 -3.42
CA SER A 53 4.38 -12.38 -4.38
C SER A 53 3.54 -11.11 -4.29
N LEU A 54 3.18 -10.67 -3.08
CA LEU A 54 2.46 -9.41 -2.89
C LEU A 54 3.25 -8.21 -3.39
N LEU A 55 4.53 -8.11 -3.04
CA LEU A 55 5.38 -7.00 -3.48
C LEU A 55 5.55 -6.98 -4.99
N SER A 56 5.71 -8.13 -5.64
CA SER A 56 5.81 -8.23 -7.10
C SER A 56 4.53 -7.79 -7.83
N GLN A 57 3.36 -7.95 -7.20
CA GLN A 57 2.09 -7.48 -7.75
C GLN A 57 1.88 -5.97 -7.58
N ILE A 58 2.41 -5.40 -6.51
CA ILE A 58 2.21 -3.98 -6.16
C ILE A 58 3.28 -3.09 -6.80
N LEU A 59 4.50 -3.59 -6.97
CA LEU A 59 5.61 -2.79 -7.47
C LEU A 59 5.52 -2.56 -8.99
N PRO A 60 5.86 -1.35 -9.48
CA PRO A 60 5.87 -1.07 -10.90
C PRO A 60 6.82 -2.00 -11.65
N ARG A 61 6.35 -2.56 -12.78
CA ARG A 61 7.15 -3.48 -13.60
C ARG A 61 8.51 -2.92 -14.02
N GLY A 62 8.56 -1.64 -14.42
CA GLY A 62 9.81 -0.97 -14.78
C GLY A 62 10.78 -0.78 -13.60
N TYR A 63 10.29 -0.78 -12.36
CA TYR A 63 11.16 -0.83 -11.18
C TYR A 63 11.77 -2.23 -11.03
N LEU A 64 10.97 -3.29 -11.12
CA LEU A 64 11.45 -4.68 -11.03
C LEU A 64 12.51 -4.99 -12.10
N GLU A 65 12.29 -4.54 -13.34
CA GLU A 65 13.23 -4.70 -14.45
C GLU A 65 14.52 -3.87 -14.31
N SER A 66 14.50 -2.81 -13.49
CA SER A 66 15.67 -1.97 -13.22
C SER A 66 16.60 -2.53 -12.14
N LEU A 67 16.15 -3.55 -11.40
CA LEU A 67 16.93 -4.15 -10.33
C LEU A 67 18.11 -4.94 -10.90
N ARG A 68 19.32 -4.68 -10.37
CA ARG A 68 20.55 -5.41 -10.75
C ARG A 68 20.54 -6.87 -10.29
N VAL A 69 19.85 -7.15 -9.19
CA VAL A 69 19.65 -8.48 -8.62
C VAL A 69 18.15 -8.72 -8.60
N SER A 70 17.71 -9.91 -8.98
CA SER A 70 16.29 -10.25 -8.96
C SER A 70 15.72 -10.01 -7.56
N PHE A 71 14.56 -9.37 -7.49
CA PHE A 71 13.85 -9.16 -6.22
C PHE A 71 13.63 -10.47 -5.47
N ASN A 72 13.58 -11.61 -6.15
CA ASN A 72 13.40 -12.93 -5.55
C ASN A 72 14.69 -13.57 -5.04
N GLU A 73 15.86 -13.06 -5.43
CA GLU A 73 17.17 -13.63 -5.08
C GLU A 73 17.85 -12.88 -3.93
N GLU A 74 17.34 -11.70 -3.56
CA GLU A 74 17.86 -10.90 -2.45
C GLU A 74 17.19 -11.24 -1.12
N ASP A 75 17.94 -11.15 -0.01
CA ASP A 75 17.38 -11.22 1.35
C ASP A 75 16.23 -10.22 1.54
N LEU A 76 15.08 -10.70 2.01
CA LEU A 76 13.87 -9.90 2.15
C LEU A 76 14.05 -8.62 2.99
N PRO A 77 14.79 -8.62 4.12
CA PRO A 77 15.08 -7.38 4.85
C PRO A 77 15.88 -6.35 4.05
N ALA A 78 16.83 -6.80 3.22
CA ALA A 78 17.63 -5.91 2.38
C ALA A 78 16.78 -5.31 1.24
N ALA A 79 15.94 -6.16 0.63
CA ALA A 79 14.96 -5.75 -0.36
C ALA A 79 13.97 -4.73 0.23
N TRP A 80 13.47 -4.99 1.43
CA TRP A 80 12.56 -4.10 2.17
C TRP A 80 13.21 -2.75 2.48
N LYS A 81 14.42 -2.74 3.05
CA LYS A 81 15.15 -1.49 3.34
C LYS A 81 15.42 -0.66 2.08
N ARG A 82 15.67 -1.31 0.94
CA ARG A 82 15.80 -0.61 -0.35
C ARG A 82 14.46 -0.04 -0.82
N LEU A 83 13.36 -0.79 -0.66
CA LEU A 83 12.02 -0.27 -0.92
C LEU A 83 11.71 0.93 -0.02
N GLU A 84 12.06 0.90 1.25
CA GLU A 84 11.94 2.06 2.16
C GLU A 84 12.87 3.23 1.74
N GLY A 85 14.07 2.95 1.26
CA GLY A 85 14.94 3.98 0.71
C GLY A 85 14.34 4.66 -0.53
N HIS A 86 13.77 3.87 -1.44
CA HIS A 86 13.28 4.33 -2.74
C HIS A 86 11.84 4.87 -2.71
N TYR A 87 10.99 4.27 -1.87
CA TYR A 87 9.56 4.58 -1.71
C TYR A 87 9.17 5.01 -0.30
N GLY A 88 9.95 4.69 0.74
CA GLY A 88 9.68 5.12 2.12
C GLY A 88 9.96 6.61 2.36
N HIS A 89 10.77 7.25 1.50
CA HIS A 89 10.85 8.72 1.42
C HIS A 89 9.70 9.33 0.60
N SER A 90 8.80 8.51 0.04
CA SER A 90 7.76 9.01 -0.86
C SER A 90 6.73 9.82 -0.09
N ASN A 91 6.19 10.79 -0.80
CA ASN A 91 5.11 11.69 -0.44
C ASN A 91 3.80 10.94 -0.11
N ALA A 92 3.79 9.67 0.29
CA ALA A 92 2.61 8.89 0.62
C ALA A 92 1.82 9.52 1.78
N GLN A 93 2.48 9.93 2.87
CA GLN A 93 1.81 10.72 3.92
C GLN A 93 1.34 12.08 3.39
N GLY A 94 2.14 12.75 2.55
CA GLY A 94 1.73 13.99 1.88
C GLY A 94 0.53 13.81 0.94
N MET A 95 0.43 12.65 0.28
CA MET A 95 -0.63 12.30 -0.65
C MET A 95 -1.90 11.88 0.06
N VAL A 96 -1.79 11.13 1.16
CA VAL A 96 -2.89 10.84 2.06
C VAL A 96 -3.44 12.15 2.64
N ALA A 97 -2.56 13.06 3.09
CA ALA A 97 -2.97 14.38 3.56
C ALA A 97 -3.64 15.22 2.46
N MET A 98 -3.09 15.21 1.23
CA MET A 98 -3.67 15.91 0.08
C MET A 98 -5.04 15.36 -0.32
N ILE A 99 -5.24 14.04 -0.33
CA ILE A 99 -6.55 13.42 -0.58
C ILE A 99 -7.52 13.76 0.56
N ALA A 100 -7.07 13.74 1.81
CA ALA A 100 -7.88 14.15 2.95
C ALA A 100 -8.31 15.62 2.86
N GLU A 101 -7.43 16.53 2.40
CA GLU A 101 -7.79 17.93 2.13
C GLU A 101 -8.88 18.06 1.05
N PHE A 102 -8.81 17.25 -0.01
CA PHE A 102 -9.82 17.23 -1.07
C PHE A 102 -11.18 16.75 -0.56
N GLU A 103 -11.21 15.65 0.20
CA GLU A 103 -12.44 15.13 0.80
C GLU A 103 -13.01 16.10 1.84
N ALA A 104 -12.17 16.75 2.64
CA ALA A 104 -12.60 17.79 3.58
C ALA A 104 -13.23 19.00 2.86
N ALA A 105 -12.72 19.37 1.68
CA ALA A 105 -13.30 20.45 0.87
C ALA A 105 -14.70 20.11 0.34
N LEU A 106 -15.00 18.82 0.11
CA LEU A 106 -16.29 18.33 -0.36
C LEU A 106 -17.37 18.29 0.73
N VAL A 107 -17.00 18.00 1.98
CA VAL A 107 -17.95 17.80 3.09
C VAL A 107 -18.21 19.08 3.90
N LYS A 108 -17.40 20.13 3.70
CA LYS A 108 -17.57 21.41 4.40
C LYS A 108 -18.79 22.17 3.87
N ASP A 109 -19.59 22.71 4.80
CA ASP A 109 -20.76 23.54 4.50
C ASP A 109 -20.45 24.60 3.42
N PHE A 110 -21.41 24.79 2.52
CA PHE A 110 -21.30 25.72 1.40
C PHE A 110 -22.59 26.52 1.22
N THR A 111 -22.44 27.80 0.96
CA THR A 111 -23.52 28.77 0.73
C THR A 111 -24.11 28.68 -0.67
N SER A 112 -23.32 28.22 -1.64
CA SER A 112 -23.77 28.01 -3.02
C SER A 112 -22.99 26.89 -3.72
N VAL A 113 -23.61 26.29 -4.75
CA VAL A 113 -22.95 25.28 -5.61
C VAL A 113 -21.73 25.86 -6.34
N VAL A 114 -21.77 27.15 -6.65
CA VAL A 114 -20.65 27.87 -7.26
C VAL A 114 -19.47 27.90 -6.29
N ASP A 115 -19.70 28.23 -5.01
CA ASP A 115 -18.67 28.25 -3.97
C ASP A 115 -18.04 26.87 -3.76
N LEU A 116 -18.87 25.81 -3.72
CA LEU A 116 -18.40 24.43 -3.65
C LEU A 116 -17.52 24.06 -4.85
N THR A 117 -17.97 24.42 -6.06
CA THR A 117 -17.26 24.10 -7.31
C THR A 117 -15.90 24.79 -7.38
N VAL A 118 -15.83 26.07 -6.99
CA VAL A 118 -14.56 26.82 -6.92
C VAL A 118 -13.61 26.17 -5.91
N ARG A 119 -14.09 25.87 -4.71
CA ARG A 119 -13.29 25.25 -3.64
C ARG A 119 -12.71 23.90 -4.05
N VAL A 120 -13.53 23.03 -4.66
CA VAL A 120 -13.09 21.70 -5.15
C VAL A 120 -12.07 21.85 -6.29
N LYS A 121 -12.26 22.83 -7.19
CA LYS A 121 -11.33 23.13 -8.28
C LYS A 121 -9.96 23.60 -7.76
N GLU A 122 -9.95 24.45 -6.73
CA GLU A 122 -8.73 24.95 -6.10
C GLU A 122 -7.96 23.84 -5.38
N ALA A 123 -8.65 23.03 -4.56
CA ALA A 123 -8.06 21.87 -3.90
C ALA A 123 -7.43 20.91 -4.91
N ARG A 124 -8.18 20.55 -5.97
CA ARG A 124 -7.69 19.73 -7.08
C ARG A 124 -6.43 20.34 -7.74
N ASN A 125 -6.46 21.63 -8.05
CA ASN A 125 -5.35 22.29 -8.73
C ASN A 125 -4.08 22.31 -7.86
N ARG A 126 -4.22 22.55 -6.56
CA ARG A 126 -3.11 22.51 -5.60
C ARG A 126 -2.49 21.11 -5.53
N ILE A 127 -3.33 20.08 -5.41
CA ILE A 127 -2.89 18.68 -5.34
C ILE A 127 -2.21 18.25 -6.64
N ASN A 128 -2.78 18.58 -7.80
CA ASN A 128 -2.18 18.24 -9.08
C ASN A 128 -0.91 19.06 -9.38
N ARG A 129 -0.75 20.26 -8.83
CA ARG A 129 0.51 21.01 -8.92
C ARG A 129 1.60 20.30 -8.10
N LEU A 130 1.32 20.03 -6.83
CA LEU A 130 2.25 19.34 -5.93
C LEU A 130 2.58 17.93 -6.42
N SER A 131 1.61 17.21 -6.98
CA SER A 131 1.84 15.91 -7.60
C SER A 131 2.75 16.01 -8.83
N ARG A 132 2.56 17.01 -9.70
CA ARG A 132 3.44 17.17 -10.87
C ARG A 132 4.86 17.50 -10.46
N GLU A 133 5.03 18.34 -9.44
CA GLU A 133 6.32 18.73 -8.88
C GLU A 133 7.05 17.55 -8.23
N ASN A 134 6.32 16.70 -7.49
CA ASN A 134 6.94 15.69 -6.63
C ASN A 134 6.83 14.25 -7.15
N LEU A 135 5.94 13.96 -8.10
CA LEU A 135 5.70 12.63 -8.68
C LEU A 135 5.87 12.59 -10.21
N LYS A 136 6.87 13.29 -10.76
CA LYS A 136 7.23 13.23 -12.19
C LYS A 136 6.05 13.47 -13.14
N GLY A 137 5.23 14.48 -12.86
CA GLY A 137 4.14 14.86 -13.76
C GLY A 137 2.82 14.10 -13.59
N VAL A 138 2.67 13.22 -12.60
CA VAL A 138 1.41 12.48 -12.35
C VAL A 138 0.27 13.43 -12.00
N THR A 139 -0.89 13.24 -12.64
CA THR A 139 -2.15 13.92 -12.28
C THR A 139 -2.94 13.02 -11.33
N MET A 140 -3.16 13.47 -10.10
CA MET A 140 -3.81 12.66 -9.05
C MET A 140 -5.33 12.72 -9.11
N ILE A 141 -5.87 13.92 -9.33
CA ILE A 141 -7.32 14.14 -9.33
C ILE A 141 -7.72 14.64 -10.72
N SER A 142 -8.36 13.77 -11.50
CA SER A 142 -8.86 14.15 -12.81
C SER A 142 -10.00 15.15 -12.71
N HIS A 143 -10.20 15.94 -13.78
CA HIS A 143 -11.33 16.85 -13.85
C HIS A 143 -12.68 16.13 -13.75
N GLN A 144 -12.78 14.97 -14.41
CA GLN A 144 -13.99 14.12 -14.43
C GLN A 144 -14.31 13.56 -13.04
N TYR A 145 -13.30 13.08 -12.31
CA TYR A 145 -13.50 12.58 -10.95
C TYR A 145 -13.99 13.69 -10.01
N ALA A 146 -13.37 14.87 -10.06
CA ALA A 146 -13.81 16.01 -9.25
C ALA A 146 -15.25 16.43 -9.57
N ALA A 147 -15.64 16.43 -10.85
CA ALA A 147 -17.01 16.72 -11.27
C ALA A 147 -17.99 15.66 -10.76
N MET A 148 -17.68 14.36 -10.89
CA MET A 148 -18.51 13.27 -10.37
C MET A 148 -18.72 13.36 -8.86
N ARG A 149 -17.67 13.71 -8.09
CA ARG A 149 -17.79 13.88 -6.64
C ARG A 149 -18.70 15.04 -6.27
N VAL A 150 -18.56 16.20 -6.92
CA VAL A 150 -19.48 17.33 -6.74
C VAL A 150 -20.92 16.95 -7.07
N LEU A 151 -21.14 16.24 -8.19
CA LEU A 151 -22.47 15.79 -8.60
C LEU A 151 -23.09 14.80 -7.61
N SER A 152 -22.29 13.94 -6.98
CA SER A 152 -22.75 12.95 -5.99
C SER A 152 -23.22 13.55 -4.66
N LEU A 153 -22.89 14.81 -4.37
CA LEU A 153 -23.33 15.51 -3.16
C LEU A 153 -24.76 16.06 -3.29
N PHE A 154 -25.31 16.12 -4.50
CA PHE A 154 -26.68 16.56 -4.73
C PHE A 154 -27.65 15.40 -4.52
N PRO A 155 -28.80 15.63 -3.83
CA PRO A 155 -29.85 14.62 -3.76
C PRO A 155 -30.27 14.21 -5.17
N SER A 156 -30.43 12.90 -5.39
CA SER A 156 -30.84 12.30 -6.67
C SER A 156 -32.12 12.91 -7.26
N GLN A 157 -32.92 13.56 -6.43
CA GLN A 157 -34.17 14.26 -6.77
C GLN A 157 -33.95 15.52 -7.63
N ILE A 158 -32.76 16.13 -7.61
CA ILE A 158 -32.44 17.31 -8.46
C ILE A 158 -32.31 16.92 -9.94
N PHE A 159 -31.88 15.69 -10.23
CA PHE A 159 -31.75 15.20 -11.62
C PHE A 159 -33.09 14.83 -12.26
N PHE A 160 -34.15 14.60 -11.48
CA PHE A 160 -35.49 14.28 -12.01
C PHE A 160 -36.40 15.50 -12.18
N ALA A 161 -36.10 16.64 -11.56
CA ALA A 161 -36.95 17.83 -11.60
C ALA A 161 -36.86 18.64 -12.91
N THR A 162 -35.84 18.41 -13.74
CA THR A 162 -35.65 19.12 -15.03
C THR A 162 -35.98 18.27 -16.26
N CYS A 163 -36.42 17.03 -16.05
CA CYS A 163 -36.97 16.16 -17.09
C CYS A 163 -38.46 15.92 -16.80
N SER A 164 -39.26 16.97 -16.87
CA SER A 164 -40.72 16.92 -16.89
C SER A 164 -41.25 18.03 -17.77
#